data_AF-A0A816HLI5-F1
#
_entry.id   AF-A0A816HLI5-F1
#
_cell.length_a   1.000
_cell.length_b   1.000
_cell.length_c   1.000
_cell.angle_alpha   90.00
_cell.angle_beta   90.00
_cell.angle_gamma   90.00
#
_symmetry.space_group_name_H-M   'P 1'
#
loop_
_entity.id
_entity.type
_entity.pdbx_description
1 polymer ?
#
loop_
_entity_poly.entity_id
_entity_poly.type
_entity_poly.pdbx_seq_one_letter_code
_entity_poly.pdbx_strand_id
1 'polypeptide(L)'
;MNFYFILTFCVIAIQSTKDCGYDACNLGDSTKLNVHLVPHSHDDVGFVKTLDEYYYGSRTDLQHAGVQYILDSIVLALNENPDRRFIYVEMAFFSRWWNEQNEIVRNKVKEFVNSGRLEFISGGWCMNDEAATHYNSIIDQHSLGLEFLNEQFGECGRPKVGWQIDPFGHSR
;
A
#
# COMPACT_ATOMS: atom_id res chain seq x y z
N MET A 1 -45.73 43.55 8.37
CA MET A 1 -45.37 42.44 7.47
C MET A 1 -43.97 42.00 7.89
N ASN A 2 -43.87 40.99 8.77
CA ASN A 2 -42.61 40.59 9.40
C ASN A 2 -41.88 39.61 8.49
N PHE A 3 -40.69 39.99 8.02
CA PHE A 3 -39.77 39.11 7.31
C PHE A 3 -38.92 38.35 8.33
N TYR A 4 -39.09 37.03 8.41
CA TYR A 4 -38.17 36.16 9.13
C TYR A 4 -37.02 35.76 8.19
N PHE A 5 -35.80 36.16 8.55
CA PHE A 5 -34.59 35.72 7.86
C PHE A 5 -34.13 34.40 8.47
N ILE A 6 -34.30 33.29 7.76
CA ILE A 6 -33.79 31.97 8.17
C ILE A 6 -32.30 31.93 7.77
N LEU A 7 -31.43 32.00 8.78
CA LEU A 7 -29.99 31.76 8.64
C LEU A 7 -29.74 30.25 8.56
N THR A 8 -29.53 29.73 7.36
CA THR A 8 -29.07 28.37 7.14
C THR A 8 -27.60 28.27 7.56
N PHE A 9 -27.32 27.64 8.69
CA PHE A 9 -25.96 27.27 9.08
C PHE A 9 -25.43 26.20 8.12
N CYS A 10 -24.51 26.60 7.24
CA CYS A 10 -23.72 25.66 6.46
C CYS A 10 -22.76 24.97 7.43
N VAL A 11 -22.99 23.68 7.71
CA VAL A 11 -22.04 22.85 8.44
C VAL A 11 -20.85 22.64 7.50
N ILE A 12 -19.80 23.44 7.70
CA ILE A 12 -18.51 23.18 7.07
C ILE A 12 -18.02 21.85 7.66
N ALA A 13 -18.07 20.80 6.85
CA ALA A 13 -17.42 19.54 7.20
C ALA A 13 -15.94 19.84 7.45
N ILE A 14 -15.51 19.72 8.69
CA ILE A 14 -14.09 19.80 9.05
C ILE A 14 -13.43 18.65 8.29
N GLN A 15 -12.65 19.00 7.27
CA GLN A 15 -11.87 18.03 6.52
C GLN A 15 -10.87 17.43 7.51
N SER A 16 -11.04 16.15 7.85
CA SER A 16 -10.08 15.41 8.68
C SER A 16 -8.69 15.66 8.11
N THR A 17 -7.80 16.22 8.92
CA THR A 17 -6.38 16.32 8.57
C THR A 17 -5.90 14.91 8.26
N LYS A 18 -5.39 14.70 7.04
CA LYS A 18 -4.80 13.41 6.67
C LYS A 18 -3.54 13.25 7.50
N ASP A 19 -3.52 12.27 8.37
CA ASP A 19 -2.40 11.96 9.24
C ASP A 19 -1.69 10.75 8.63
N CYS A 20 -0.90 10.99 7.59
CA CYS A 20 -0.24 9.98 6.77
C CYS A 20 1.25 10.30 6.57
N GLY A 21 2.03 9.32 6.11
CA GLY A 21 3.48 9.49 6.00
C GLY A 21 4.13 9.72 7.37
N TYR A 22 5.08 10.66 7.44
CA TYR A 22 5.83 10.92 8.68
C TYR A 22 4.97 11.47 9.83
N ASP A 23 3.87 12.17 9.51
CA ASP A 23 2.96 12.71 10.52
C ASP A 23 2.24 11.59 11.29
N ALA A 24 2.02 10.44 10.63
CA ALA A 24 1.40 9.26 11.21
C ALA A 24 2.36 8.37 12.02
N CYS A 25 3.65 8.72 12.12
CA CYS A 25 4.66 7.84 12.71
C CYS A 25 4.52 7.75 14.23
N ASN A 26 4.68 6.54 14.78
CA ASN A 26 4.92 6.37 16.21
C ASN A 26 6.40 6.65 16.49
N LEU A 27 6.69 7.76 17.18
CA LEU A 27 8.04 8.19 17.53
C LEU A 27 8.70 7.34 18.65
N GLY A 28 7.94 6.46 19.28
CA GLY A 28 8.42 5.63 20.39
C GLY A 28 8.71 6.44 21.66
N ASP A 29 9.49 5.82 22.55
CA ASP A 29 9.94 6.42 23.81
C ASP A 29 11.43 6.73 23.72
N SER A 30 11.80 8.02 23.80
CA SER A 30 13.20 8.49 23.68
C SER A 30 14.12 8.01 24.80
N THR A 31 13.57 7.41 25.85
CA THR A 31 14.32 6.90 27.01
C THR A 31 14.53 5.38 26.99
N LYS A 32 13.98 4.68 25.99
CA LYS A 32 13.99 3.22 25.90
C LYS A 32 14.52 2.75 24.54
N LEU A 33 14.87 1.45 24.48
CA LEU A 33 15.03 0.77 23.21
C LEU A 33 13.65 0.64 22.54
N ASN A 34 13.53 1.16 21.32
CA ASN A 34 12.34 1.02 20.51
C ASN A 34 12.54 -0.10 19.49
N VAL A 35 11.62 -1.07 19.49
CA VAL A 35 11.61 -2.18 18.52
C VAL A 35 10.48 -1.95 17.55
N HIS A 36 10.81 -1.68 16.29
CA HIS A 36 9.83 -1.47 15.23
C HIS A 36 9.53 -2.81 14.55
N LEU A 37 8.34 -3.35 14.81
CA LEU A 37 7.85 -4.51 14.08
C LEU A 37 7.26 -4.02 12.76
N VAL A 38 7.76 -4.55 11.64
CA VAL A 38 7.35 -4.14 10.28
C VAL A 38 6.73 -5.34 9.55
N PRO A 39 5.40 -5.54 9.66
CA PRO A 39 4.72 -6.62 8.96
C PRO A 39 4.72 -6.38 7.45
N HIS A 40 5.13 -7.39 6.69
CA HIS A 40 5.17 -7.38 5.23
C HIS A 40 4.84 -8.77 4.67
N SER A 41 4.55 -8.82 3.37
CA SER A 41 4.59 -10.03 2.54
C SER A 41 5.53 -9.78 1.38
N HIS A 42 6.35 -10.77 1.03
CA HIS A 42 7.17 -10.72 -0.18
C HIS A 42 6.46 -11.52 -1.26
N ASP A 43 5.91 -10.82 -2.25
CA ASP A 43 5.03 -11.40 -3.26
C ASP A 43 5.72 -11.38 -4.63
N ASP A 44 6.49 -12.42 -4.95
CA ASP A 44 7.20 -12.54 -6.23
C ASP A 44 6.27 -12.36 -7.44
N VAL A 45 6.58 -11.40 -8.31
CA VAL A 45 5.85 -11.17 -9.58
C VAL A 45 6.31 -12.17 -10.63
N GLY A 46 6.13 -13.45 -10.33
CA GLY A 46 6.63 -14.58 -11.09
C GLY A 46 7.97 -15.10 -10.55
N PHE A 47 8.03 -16.39 -10.25
CA PHE A 47 9.24 -17.11 -9.83
C PHE A 47 9.08 -18.61 -10.11
N VAL A 48 8.59 -19.39 -9.14
CA VAL A 48 8.23 -20.80 -9.35
C VAL A 48 6.80 -20.99 -9.86
N LYS A 49 5.96 -19.95 -9.75
CA LYS A 49 4.63 -19.86 -10.35
C LYS A 49 4.54 -18.61 -11.23
N THR A 50 3.59 -18.57 -12.15
CA THR A 50 3.25 -17.37 -12.91
C THR A 50 2.52 -16.35 -12.04
N LEU A 51 2.42 -15.10 -12.50
CA LEU A 51 1.67 -14.02 -11.83
C LEU A 51 0.24 -14.47 -11.51
N ASP A 52 -0.51 -14.98 -12.49
CA ASP A 52 -1.90 -15.39 -12.29
C ASP A 52 -2.03 -16.57 -11.32
N GLU A 53 -1.09 -17.51 -11.35
CA GLU A 53 -1.09 -18.64 -10.42
C GLU A 53 -0.79 -18.18 -8.99
N TYR A 54 0.13 -17.23 -8.80
CA TYR A 54 0.34 -16.58 -7.51
C TYR A 54 -0.87 -15.76 -7.07
N TYR A 55 -1.47 -15.00 -7.97
CA TYR A 55 -2.60 -14.14 -7.65
C TYR A 55 -3.80 -14.95 -7.17
N TYR A 56 -4.23 -15.94 -7.96
CA TYR A 56 -5.40 -16.75 -7.65
C TYR A 56 -5.14 -17.88 -6.65
N GLY A 57 -3.87 -18.18 -6.36
CA GLY A 57 -3.50 -19.27 -5.46
C GLY A 57 -3.66 -20.67 -6.05
N SER A 58 -3.57 -20.81 -7.37
CA SER A 58 -3.56 -22.11 -8.04
C SER A 58 -2.16 -22.76 -7.96
N ARG A 59 -2.00 -23.99 -8.46
CA ARG A 59 -0.71 -24.72 -8.44
C ARG A 59 -0.03 -24.79 -7.08
N THR A 60 -0.82 -25.08 -6.04
CA THR A 60 -0.33 -25.26 -4.67
C THR A 60 0.63 -26.45 -4.53
N ASP A 61 0.67 -27.35 -5.52
CA ASP A 61 1.69 -28.39 -5.67
C ASP A 61 3.10 -27.84 -5.87
N LEU A 62 3.25 -26.65 -6.48
CA LEU A 62 4.54 -25.98 -6.67
C LEU A 62 4.90 -25.13 -5.45
N GLN A 63 3.97 -24.27 -5.03
CA GLN A 63 4.14 -23.42 -3.86
C GLN A 63 2.77 -23.00 -3.31
N HIS A 64 2.61 -23.11 -1.99
CA HIS A 64 1.41 -22.68 -1.29
C HIS A 64 1.41 -21.15 -1.09
N ALA A 65 0.93 -20.41 -2.08
CA ALA A 65 0.85 -18.95 -2.06
C ALA A 65 -0.33 -18.46 -2.90
N GLY A 66 -1.04 -17.44 -2.42
CA GLY A 66 -2.24 -16.85 -3.04
C GLY A 66 -2.42 -15.38 -2.67
N VAL A 67 -1.99 -14.45 -3.53
CA VAL A 67 -1.85 -13.02 -3.20
C VAL A 67 -3.18 -12.32 -2.95
N GLN A 68 -4.25 -12.69 -3.68
CA GLN A 68 -5.58 -12.13 -3.44
C GLN A 68 -6.02 -12.34 -1.97
N TYR A 69 -5.72 -13.50 -1.40
CA TYR A 69 -6.10 -13.84 -0.03
C TYR A 69 -5.25 -13.10 1.00
N ILE A 70 -3.98 -12.82 0.66
CA ILE A 70 -3.09 -11.99 1.49
C ILE A 70 -3.68 -10.59 1.60
N LEU A 71 -4.00 -9.95 0.46
CA LEU A 71 -4.59 -8.60 0.43
C LEU A 71 -5.94 -8.53 1.14
N ASP A 72 -6.82 -9.51 0.93
CA ASP A 72 -8.09 -9.60 1.67
C ASP A 72 -7.86 -9.70 3.19
N SER A 73 -6.91 -10.53 3.61
CA SER A 73 -6.60 -10.72 5.03
C SER A 73 -5.96 -9.48 5.66
N ILE A 74 -5.16 -8.71 4.91
CA ILE A 74 -4.60 -7.43 5.37
C ILE A 74 -5.73 -6.46 5.68
N VAL A 75 -6.73 -6.33 4.80
CA VAL A 75 -7.87 -5.43 5.02
C VAL A 75 -8.64 -5.82 6.28
N LEU A 76 -8.91 -7.12 6.47
CA LEU A 76 -9.57 -7.62 7.67
C LEU A 76 -8.74 -7.35 8.93
N ALA A 77 -7.45 -7.70 8.91
CA ALA A 77 -6.56 -7.54 10.05
C ALA A 77 -6.39 -6.07 10.45
N LEU A 78 -6.24 -5.15 9.48
CA LEU A 78 -6.18 -3.72 9.76
C LEU A 78 -7.53 -3.20 10.29
N ASN A 79 -8.66 -3.70 9.80
CA ASN A 79 -9.96 -3.26 10.32
C ASN A 79 -10.20 -3.68 11.78
N GLU A 80 -9.70 -4.84 12.18
CA GLU A 80 -9.90 -5.39 13.54
C GLU A 80 -9.16 -4.64 14.65
N ASN A 81 -8.00 -4.02 14.36
CA ASN A 81 -7.21 -3.35 15.40
C ASN A 81 -6.53 -2.09 14.82
N PRO A 82 -6.84 -0.89 15.35
CA PRO A 82 -6.31 0.39 14.84
C PRO A 82 -4.80 0.57 15.00
N ASP A 83 -4.14 -0.19 15.88
CA ASP A 83 -2.69 -0.10 16.10
C ASP A 83 -1.89 -0.92 15.07
N ARG A 84 -2.55 -1.84 14.36
CA ARG A 84 -1.88 -2.66 13.34
C ARG A 84 -1.49 -1.82 12.14
N ARG A 85 -0.32 -2.15 11.59
CA ARG A 85 0.25 -1.60 10.36
C ARG A 85 0.70 -2.71 9.42
N PHE A 86 0.78 -2.40 8.14
CA PHE A 86 1.33 -3.29 7.12
C PHE A 86 1.99 -2.49 6.00
N ILE A 87 3.11 -2.98 5.47
CA ILE A 87 3.73 -2.43 4.27
C ILE A 87 3.46 -3.34 3.06
N TYR A 88 3.18 -2.76 1.90
CA TYR A 88 2.98 -3.51 0.65
C TYR A 88 3.84 -2.93 -0.48
N VAL A 89 4.34 -3.79 -1.38
CA VAL A 89 5.41 -3.44 -2.32
C VAL A 89 4.96 -3.56 -3.79
N GLU A 90 4.46 -4.72 -4.21
CA GLU A 90 4.35 -5.09 -5.64
C GLU A 90 3.06 -4.58 -6.31
N MET A 91 3.15 -3.48 -7.07
CA MET A 91 1.95 -2.87 -7.68
C MET A 91 1.30 -3.73 -8.77
N ALA A 92 2.01 -4.68 -9.36
CA ALA A 92 1.42 -5.64 -10.30
C ALA A 92 0.24 -6.43 -9.67
N PHE A 93 0.41 -6.90 -8.44
CA PHE A 93 -0.65 -7.60 -7.71
C PHE A 93 -1.67 -6.66 -7.13
N PHE A 94 -1.20 -5.58 -6.47
CA PHE A 94 -2.11 -4.65 -5.80
C PHE A 94 -3.07 -3.98 -6.79
N SER A 95 -2.59 -3.54 -7.96
CA SER A 95 -3.44 -2.90 -8.97
C SER A 95 -4.50 -3.85 -9.53
N ARG A 96 -4.14 -5.13 -9.76
CA ARG A 96 -5.11 -6.16 -10.16
C ARG A 96 -6.18 -6.34 -9.09
N TRP A 97 -5.77 -6.58 -7.85
CA TRP A 97 -6.67 -6.75 -6.72
C TRP A 97 -7.58 -5.53 -6.56
N TRP A 98 -7.01 -4.33 -6.59
CA TRP A 98 -7.74 -3.06 -6.49
C TRP A 98 -8.87 -2.94 -7.52
N ASN A 99 -8.60 -3.34 -8.76
CA ASN A 99 -9.56 -3.28 -9.86
C ASN A 99 -10.73 -4.27 -9.68
N GLU A 100 -10.53 -5.34 -8.93
CA GLU A 100 -11.57 -6.33 -8.59
C GLU A 100 -12.42 -5.91 -7.37
N GLN A 101 -11.97 -4.92 -6.58
CA GLN A 101 -12.66 -4.52 -5.36
C GLN A 101 -13.87 -3.60 -5.60
N ASN A 102 -14.88 -3.77 -4.74
CA ASN A 102 -16.02 -2.84 -4.66
C ASN A 102 -15.66 -1.54 -3.91
N GLU A 103 -16.55 -0.54 -3.97
CA GLU A 103 -16.33 0.76 -3.35
C GLU A 103 -16.15 0.70 -1.83
N ILE A 104 -16.80 -0.25 -1.15
CA ILE A 104 -16.69 -0.40 0.32
C ILE A 104 -15.25 -0.76 0.70
N VAL A 105 -14.68 -1.77 0.04
CA VAL A 105 -13.31 -2.20 0.28
C VAL A 105 -12.32 -1.11 -0.15
N ARG A 106 -12.51 -0.50 -1.32
CA ARG A 106 -11.65 0.59 -1.79
C ARG A 106 -11.62 1.78 -0.84
N ASN A 107 -12.77 2.17 -0.29
CA ASN A 107 -12.86 3.26 0.69
C ASN A 107 -12.16 2.90 2.01
N LYS A 108 -12.28 1.65 2.46
CA LYS A 108 -11.59 1.16 3.65
C LYS A 108 -10.06 1.15 3.48
N VAL A 109 -9.56 0.73 2.33
CA VAL A 109 -8.14 0.80 2.01
C VAL A 109 -7.65 2.24 1.95
N LYS A 110 -8.41 3.15 1.31
CA LYS A 110 -8.08 4.59 1.31
C LYS A 110 -8.01 5.16 2.72
N GLU A 111 -8.89 4.74 3.62
CA GLU A 111 -8.83 5.12 5.05
C GLU A 111 -7.53 4.64 5.71
N PHE A 112 -7.12 3.38 5.48
CA PHE A 112 -5.86 2.85 6.01
C PHE A 112 -4.63 3.59 5.47
N VAL A 113 -4.63 3.94 4.17
CA VAL A 113 -3.53 4.71 3.57
C VAL A 113 -3.50 6.15 4.11
N ASN A 114 -4.65 6.81 4.21
CA ASN A 114 -4.74 8.18 4.74
C ASN A 114 -4.44 8.29 6.25
N SER A 115 -4.40 7.16 6.97
CA SER A 115 -4.01 7.08 8.38
C SER A 115 -2.62 6.48 8.61
N GLY A 116 -1.87 6.20 7.53
CA GLY A 116 -0.53 5.60 7.60
C GLY A 116 -0.50 4.16 8.14
N ARG A 117 -1.63 3.45 8.10
CA ARG A 117 -1.77 2.08 8.59
C ARG A 117 -1.48 1.03 7.52
N LEU A 118 -1.81 1.34 6.28
CA LEU A 118 -1.29 0.64 5.10
C LEU A 118 -0.34 1.60 4.39
N GLU A 119 0.92 1.22 4.27
CA GLU A 119 1.94 2.05 3.61
C GLU A 119 2.49 1.31 2.39
N PHE A 120 2.63 2.04 1.28
CA PHE A 120 3.30 1.53 0.09
C PHE A 120 4.79 1.89 0.15
N ILE A 121 5.65 0.89 -0.04
CA ILE A 121 7.12 1.05 -0.02
C ILE A 121 7.71 0.54 -1.33
N SER A 122 8.76 1.19 -1.85
CA SER A 122 9.15 1.17 -3.27
C SER A 122 8.05 1.67 -4.21
N GLY A 123 6.93 0.95 -4.32
CA GLY A 123 5.77 1.28 -5.15
C GLY A 123 5.96 1.07 -6.65
N GLY A 124 7.01 0.35 -7.06
CA GLY A 124 7.17 -0.07 -8.45
C GLY A 124 6.23 -1.20 -8.84
N TRP A 125 6.15 -1.50 -10.14
CA TRP A 125 5.35 -2.62 -10.64
C TRP A 125 5.79 -3.96 -10.03
N CYS A 126 7.10 -4.15 -9.86
CA CYS A 126 7.70 -5.23 -9.09
C CYS A 126 8.93 -4.75 -8.31
N MET A 127 9.49 -5.62 -7.47
CA MET A 127 10.85 -5.49 -6.95
C MET A 127 11.84 -5.92 -8.05
N ASN A 128 12.35 -4.96 -8.81
CA ASN A 128 13.22 -5.25 -9.95
C ASN A 128 14.60 -5.77 -9.50
N ASP A 129 15.19 -6.67 -10.30
CA ASP A 129 16.61 -7.02 -10.18
C ASP A 129 17.51 -5.79 -10.37
N GLU A 130 18.71 -5.83 -9.79
CA GLU A 130 19.70 -4.76 -9.83
C GLU A 130 20.98 -5.13 -10.62
N ALA A 131 21.12 -6.37 -11.08
CA ALA A 131 22.30 -6.81 -11.84
C ALA A 131 22.09 -6.77 -13.37
N ALA A 132 20.93 -7.21 -13.85
CA ALA A 132 20.63 -7.48 -15.26
C ALA A 132 19.56 -6.55 -15.84
N THR A 133 19.18 -5.48 -15.13
CA THR A 133 18.21 -4.49 -15.59
C THR A 133 18.91 -3.28 -16.23
N HIS A 134 18.24 -2.67 -17.21
CA HIS A 134 18.66 -1.38 -17.75
C HIS A 134 17.94 -0.26 -16.98
N TYR A 135 18.65 0.82 -16.64
CA TYR A 135 18.08 1.91 -15.82
C TYR A 135 16.78 2.51 -16.40
N ASN A 136 16.65 2.62 -17.73
CA ASN A 136 15.37 3.03 -18.33
C ASN A 136 14.21 2.10 -17.95
N SER A 137 14.42 0.78 -17.98
CA SER A 137 13.38 -0.20 -17.60
C SER A 137 13.06 -0.14 -16.10
N ILE A 138 14.05 0.17 -15.26
CA ILE A 138 13.83 0.44 -13.83
C ILE A 138 12.92 1.67 -13.67
N ILE A 139 13.23 2.76 -14.38
CA ILE A 139 12.42 4.00 -14.35
C ILE A 139 10.99 3.73 -14.85
N ASP A 140 10.84 3.02 -15.96
CA ASP A 140 9.53 2.76 -16.57
C ASP A 140 8.64 1.95 -15.62
N GLN A 141 9.16 0.86 -15.04
CA GLN A 141 8.36 0.01 -14.15
C GLN A 141 8.05 0.70 -12.81
N HIS A 142 8.95 1.55 -12.31
CA HIS A 142 8.67 2.38 -11.12
C HIS A 142 7.62 3.43 -11.44
N SER A 143 7.73 4.10 -12.59
CA SER A 143 6.78 5.14 -13.01
C SER A 143 5.37 4.59 -13.13
N LEU A 144 5.20 3.39 -13.71
CA LEU A 144 3.90 2.73 -13.83
C LEU A 144 3.22 2.48 -12.47
N GLY A 145 3.96 1.94 -11.49
CA GLY A 145 3.42 1.68 -10.15
C GLY A 145 3.14 2.97 -9.37
N LEU A 146 4.04 3.95 -9.46
CA LEU A 146 3.92 5.23 -8.75
C LEU A 146 2.80 6.12 -9.33
N GLU A 147 2.56 6.07 -10.64
CA GLU A 147 1.43 6.74 -11.28
C GLU A 147 0.11 6.18 -10.75
N PHE A 148 -0.05 4.85 -10.75
CA PHE A 148 -1.22 4.19 -10.16
C PHE A 148 -1.44 4.62 -8.71
N LEU A 149 -0.40 4.62 -7.87
CA LEU A 149 -0.51 5.04 -6.47
C LEU A 149 -0.94 6.50 -6.33
N ASN A 150 -0.39 7.39 -7.16
CA ASN A 150 -0.74 8.80 -7.15
C ASN A 150 -2.21 9.03 -7.56
N GLU A 151 -2.69 8.33 -8.60
CA GLU A 151 -4.07 8.43 -9.05
C GLU A 151 -5.08 7.93 -8.00
N GLN A 152 -4.76 6.83 -7.31
CA GLN A 152 -5.71 6.20 -6.38
C GLN A 152 -5.67 6.80 -4.96
N PHE A 153 -4.49 7.21 -4.49
CA PHE A 153 -4.25 7.57 -3.09
C PHE A 153 -3.63 8.96 -2.89
N GLY A 154 -3.15 9.61 -3.96
CA GLY A 154 -2.51 10.93 -3.92
C GLY A 154 -1.30 10.95 -2.99
N GLU A 155 -1.11 12.06 -2.28
CA GLU A 155 0.08 12.28 -1.45
C GLU A 155 0.32 11.19 -0.39
N CYS A 156 -0.74 10.65 0.22
CA CYS A 156 -0.62 9.62 1.25
C CYS A 156 -0.18 8.26 0.72
N GLY A 157 -0.39 8.00 -0.58
CA GLY A 157 0.07 6.75 -1.21
C GLY A 157 1.50 6.83 -1.75
N ARG A 158 2.17 7.99 -1.67
CA ARG A 158 3.50 8.19 -2.23
C ARG A 158 4.57 7.53 -1.33
N PRO A 159 5.29 6.51 -1.81
CA PRO A 159 6.36 5.86 -1.05
C PRO A 159 7.46 6.84 -0.65
N LYS A 160 8.09 6.61 0.51
CA LYS A 160 9.20 7.43 1.03
C LYS A 160 10.53 6.68 1.09
N VAL A 161 10.48 5.36 1.03
CA VAL A 161 11.61 4.45 1.24
C VAL A 161 11.59 3.37 0.16
N GLY A 162 12.77 2.91 -0.25
CA GLY A 162 12.94 1.74 -1.10
C GLY A 162 13.00 0.45 -0.30
N TRP A 163 12.51 -0.63 -0.88
CA TRP A 163 12.46 -1.97 -0.31
C TRP A 163 12.95 -2.97 -1.35
N GLN A 164 14.22 -3.34 -1.24
CA GLN A 164 14.94 -4.25 -2.12
C GLN A 164 15.52 -5.38 -1.25
N ILE A 165 14.66 -6.27 -0.76
CA ILE A 165 15.05 -7.29 0.23
C ILE A 165 15.57 -8.59 -0.38
N ASP A 166 15.27 -8.85 -1.66
CA ASP A 166 15.61 -10.10 -2.35
C ASP A 166 16.38 -9.98 -3.69
N PRO A 167 16.76 -8.80 -4.23
CA PRO A 167 17.75 -8.77 -5.30
C PRO A 167 19.10 -9.36 -4.87
N PHE A 168 19.76 -10.06 -5.80
CA PHE A 168 21.03 -10.74 -5.52
C PHE A 168 22.23 -9.81 -5.68
N GLY A 169 22.35 -8.87 -4.76
CA GLY A 169 23.32 -7.77 -4.79
C GLY A 169 22.68 -6.46 -5.27
N HIS A 170 23.33 -5.33 -4.95
CA HIS A 170 22.79 -4.00 -5.22
C HIS A 170 23.68 -3.19 -6.14
N SER A 171 23.05 -2.48 -7.08
CA SER A 171 23.70 -1.51 -7.97
C SER A 171 23.87 -0.14 -7.29
N ARG A 172 24.77 0.70 -7.80
CA ARG A 172 25.07 2.03 -7.24
C ARG A 172 24.34 3.14 -8.00
#